data_AF-A0A0C3FW32-F1
#
_entry.id   AF-A0A0C3FW32-F1
#
_cell.length_a   1.000
_cell.length_b   1.000
_cell.length_c   1.000
_cell.angle_alpha   90.00
_cell.angle_beta   90.00
_cell.angle_gamma   90.00
#
_symmetry.space_group_name_H-M   'P 1'
#
loop_
_entity.id
_entity.type
_entity.pdbx_description
1 polymer ?
#
loop_
_entity_poly.entity_id
_entity_poly.type
_entity_poly.pdbx_seq_one_letter_code
_entity_poly.pdbx_strand_id
1 'polypeptide(L)' 'IDLYKDILHAVEDLVTCPYTNEAFSELLAKIQAAIDHLNLEGYANLKHWVAKFDKHIEGILLQRLVHIIKV' A
#
# COMPACT_ATOMS: atom_id res chain seq x y z
N ILE A 1 -4.32 10.96 -13.03
CA ILE A 1 -3.00 10.41 -13.42
C ILE A 1 -2.02 10.52 -12.25
N ASP A 2 -2.02 11.62 -11.51
CA ASP A 2 -1.09 11.82 -10.38
C ASP A 2 -1.42 10.95 -9.16
N LEU A 3 -2.70 10.83 -8.78
CA LEU A 3 -3.11 9.99 -7.64
C LEU A 3 -2.65 8.52 -7.76
N TYR A 4 -2.72 7.95 -8.96
CA TYR A 4 -2.26 6.57 -9.20
C TYR A 4 -0.74 6.45 -9.09
N LYS A 5 0.00 7.47 -9.55
CA LYS A 5 1.46 7.53 -9.37
C LYS A 5 1.83 7.64 -7.89
N ASP A 6 1.08 8.42 -7.11
CA ASP A 6 1.32 8.58 -5.68
C ASP A 6 1.09 7.26 -4.92
N ILE A 7 0.05 6.50 -5.27
CA ILE A 7 -0.18 5.15 -4.73
C ILE A 7 1.00 4.23 -5.07
N LEU A 8 1.46 4.23 -6.33
CA LEU A 8 2.58 3.37 -6.74
C LEU A 8 3.88 3.72 -6.01
N HIS A 9 4.17 5.00 -5.86
CA HIS A 9 5.36 5.46 -5.15
C HIS A 9 5.30 5.06 -3.66
N ALA A 10 4.14 5.20 -3.01
CA ALA A 10 3.97 4.75 -1.63
C ALA A 10 4.15 3.23 -1.47
N VAL A 11 3.78 2.44 -2.48
CA VAL A 11 4.04 0.98 -2.50
C VAL A 11 5.52 0.66 -2.67
N GLU A 12 6.23 1.39 -3.54
CA GLU A 12 7.68 1.25 -3.72
C GLU A 12 8.44 1.60 -2.43
N ASP A 13 8.05 2.68 -1.76
CA ASP A 13 8.60 3.06 -0.46
C ASP A 13 8.34 1.99 0.60
N LEU A 14 7.18 1.32 0.56
CA LEU A 14 6.82 0.24 1.49
C LEU A 14 7.76 -0.97 1.38
N VAL A 15 8.43 -1.17 0.24
CA VAL A 15 9.43 -2.23 0.05
C VAL A 15 10.72 -1.95 0.84
N THR A 16 11.07 -0.68 1.03
CA THR A 16 12.40 -0.27 1.52
C THR A 16 12.37 0.52 2.83
N CYS A 17 11.20 0.98 3.30
CA CYS A 17 11.08 1.82 4.49
C CYS A 17 11.67 1.16 5.74
N PRO A 18 12.02 1.90 6.82
CA PRO A 18 12.48 1.31 8.07
C PRO A 18 11.48 0.28 8.65
N TYR A 19 12.00 -0.68 9.41
CA TYR A 19 11.17 -1.67 10.13
C TYR A 19 10.61 -1.07 11.43
N THR A 20 9.82 0.00 11.29
CA THR A 20 9.15 0.68 12.39
C THR A 20 7.66 0.75 12.12
N ASN A 21 6.85 0.75 13.18
CA ASN A 21 5.41 0.84 13.06
C ASN A 21 5.00 2.14 12.36
N GLU A 22 5.67 3.24 12.71
CA GLU A 22 5.42 4.58 12.20
C GLU A 22 5.63 4.65 10.69
N ALA A 23 6.74 4.09 10.18
CA ALA A 23 7.04 4.11 8.74
C ALA A 23 6.01 3.32 7.93
N PHE A 24 5.60 2.14 8.42
CA PHE A 24 4.54 1.35 7.76
C PHE A 24 3.20 2.07 7.80
N SER A 25 2.79 2.58 8.97
CA SER A 25 1.50 3.25 9.15
C SER A 25 1.38 4.52 8.31
N GLU A 26 2.45 5.31 8.18
CA GLU A 26 2.44 6.53 7.36
C GLU A 26 2.19 6.21 5.88
N LEU A 27 2.88 5.21 5.33
CA LEU A 27 2.73 4.81 3.93
C LEU A 27 1.35 4.19 3.64
N LEU A 28 0.88 3.32 4.53
CA LEU A 28 -0.46 2.73 4.44
C LEU A 28 -1.56 3.80 4.53
N ALA A 29 -1.37 4.83 5.37
CA ALA A 29 -2.33 5.93 5.47
C ALA A 29 -2.39 6.77 4.18
N LYS A 30 -1.24 7.05 3.54
CA LYS A 30 -1.19 7.75 2.24
C LYS A 30 -1.95 6.97 1.16
N ILE A 31 -1.73 5.65 1.11
CA ILE A 31 -2.44 4.74 0.23
C ILE A 31 -3.96 4.78 0.48
N GLN A 32 -4.38 4.69 1.75
CA GLN A 32 -5.81 4.68 2.11
C GLN A 32 -6.49 5.99 1.75
N ALA A 33 -5.85 7.14 1.98
CA ALA A 33 -6.39 8.45 1.60
C ALA A 33 -6.65 8.54 0.08
N ALA A 34 -5.77 7.95 -0.74
CA ALA A 34 -5.96 7.89 -2.18
C ALA A 34 -7.12 6.96 -2.57
N ILE A 35 -7.28 5.81 -1.90
CA ILE A 35 -8.43 4.92 -2.07
C ILE A 35 -9.73 5.62 -1.70
N ASP A 36 -9.75 6.36 -0.61
CA ASP A 36 -10.93 7.10 -0.15
C ASP A 36 -11.32 8.18 -1.16
N HIS A 37 -10.35 8.87 -1.76
CA HIS A 37 -10.60 9.82 -2.84
C HIS A 37 -11.24 9.14 -4.07
N LEU A 38 -10.74 7.97 -4.49
CA LEU A 38 -11.38 7.19 -5.56
C LEU A 38 -12.80 6.75 -5.14
N ASN A 39 -13.02 6.37 -3.88
CA ASN A 39 -14.35 5.98 -3.42
C ASN A 39 -15.35 7.14 -3.53
N LEU A 40 -14.92 8.36 -3.21
CA LEU A 40 -15.72 9.58 -3.35
C LEU A 40 -16.01 9.93 -4.82
N GLU A 41 -15.08 9.65 -5.74
CA GLU A 41 -15.29 9.80 -7.19
C GLU A 41 -16.25 8.74 -7.78
N GLY A 42 -16.64 7.72 -7.01
CA GLY A 42 -17.69 6.78 -7.38
C GLY A 42 -17.25 5.65 -8.33
N TYR A 43 -15.98 5.23 -8.31
CA TYR A 43 -15.53 4.10 -9.14
C TYR A 43 -16.22 2.78 -8.76
N ALA A 44 -17.06 2.26 -9.66
CA ALA A 44 -17.89 1.08 -9.42
C ALA A 44 -17.10 -0.20 -9.05
N ASN A 45 -15.88 -0.37 -9.60
CA ASN A 45 -15.06 -1.57 -9.40
C ASN A 45 -14.02 -1.43 -8.26
N LEU A 46 -14.10 -0.37 -7.46
CA LEU A 46 -13.08 -0.05 -6.47
C LEU A 46 -12.89 -1.16 -5.44
N LYS A 47 -13.97 -1.77 -4.93
CA LYS A 47 -13.88 -2.85 -3.93
C LYS A 47 -13.05 -4.04 -4.41
N HIS A 48 -13.24 -4.45 -5.66
CA HIS A 48 -12.49 -5.58 -6.23
C HIS A 48 -11.02 -5.20 -6.44
N TRP A 49 -10.75 -3.97 -6.90
CA TRP A 49 -9.40 -3.47 -7.06
C TRP A 49 -8.66 -3.35 -5.72
N VAL A 50 -9.31 -2.79 -4.68
CA VAL A 50 -8.77 -2.69 -3.32
C VAL A 50 -8.43 -4.08 -2.76
N ALA A 51 -9.33 -5.06 -2.91
CA ALA A 51 -9.04 -6.42 -2.45
C ALA A 51 -7.81 -7.05 -3.12
N LYS A 52 -7.61 -6.82 -4.43
CA LYS A 52 -6.40 -7.27 -5.14
C LYS A 52 -5.16 -6.52 -4.65
N PHE A 53 -5.31 -5.23 -4.36
CA PHE A 53 -4.24 -4.36 -3.91
C PHE A 53 -3.80 -4.69 -2.47
N ASP A 54 -4.73 -5.00 -1.56
CA ASP A 54 -4.44 -5.50 -0.22
C ASP A 54 -3.59 -6.77 -0.27
N LYS A 55 -3.93 -7.72 -1.15
CA LYS A 55 -3.14 -8.94 -1.35
C LYS A 55 -1.72 -8.67 -1.83
N HIS A 56 -1.53 -7.62 -2.62
CA HIS A 56 -0.20 -7.20 -3.06
C HIS A 56 0.62 -6.64 -1.89
N ILE A 57 0.03 -5.75 -1.09
CA ILE A 57 0.66 -5.18 0.11
C ILE A 57 1.01 -6.27 1.13
N GLU A 58 0.10 -7.19 1.41
CA GLU A 58 0.36 -8.34 2.28
C GLU A 58 1.58 -9.15 1.80
N GLY A 59 1.70 -9.37 0.49
CA GLY A 59 2.84 -10.05 -0.12
C GLY A 59 4.17 -9.32 0.12
N ILE A 60 4.18 -8.00 -0.01
CA ILE A 60 5.38 -7.17 0.27
C ILE A 60 5.77 -7.29 1.74
N LEU A 61 4.83 -7.07 2.66
CA LEU A 61 5.12 -7.12 4.09
C LEU A 61 5.58 -8.51 4.53
N LEU A 62 5.00 -9.57 3.97
CA LEU A 62 5.42 -10.95 4.24
C LEU A 62 6.83 -11.23 3.71
N GLN A 63 7.17 -10.79 2.50
CA GLN A 63 8.52 -10.92 1.94
C GLN A 63 9.55 -10.23 2.84
N ARG A 64 9.24 -9.01 3.30
CA ARG A 64 10.09 -8.23 4.20
C ARG A 64 10.27 -8.91 5.55
N LEU A 65 9.20 -9.44 6.14
CA LEU A 65 9.26 -10.19 7.39
C LEU A 65 10.14 -11.44 7.25
N VAL A 66 9.93 -12.23 6.18
CA VAL A 66 10.71 -13.43 5.90
C VAL A 66 12.19 -13.10 5.69
N HIS A 67 12.51 -11.98 5.04
CA HIS A 67 13.89 -11.54 4.85
C HIS A 67 14.61 -11.31 6.18
N ILE A 68 13.96 -10.67 7.16
CA ILE A 68 14.56 -10.48 8.50
C ILE A 68 14.68 -11.79 9.27
N ILE A 69 13.68 -12.68 9.22
CA ILE A 69 13.71 -13.92 10.01
C ILE A 69 14.76 -14.92 9.50
N LYS A 70 15.03 -14.92 8.19
CA LYS A 70 16.00 -15.84 7.55
C LYS A 70 17.46 -15.37 7.64
N VAL A 71 17.69 -14.10 7.98
CA VAL A 71 19.01 -13.52 8.20
C VAL A 71 19.41 -13.75 9.67
#